data_AF-A0A2M9M8X8-F1
#
_entry.id   AF-A0A2M9M8X8-F1
#
_cell.length_a   1.000
_cell.length_b   1.000
_cell.length_c   1.000
_cell.angle_alpha   90.00
_cell.angle_beta   90.00
_cell.angle_gamma   90.00
#
_symmetry.space_group_name_H-M   'P 1'
#
loop_
_entity.id
_entity.type
_entity.pdbx_description
1 polymer ?
#
loop_
_entity_poly.entity_id
_entity_poly.type
_entity_poly.pdbx_seq_one_letter_code
_entity_poly.pdbx_strand_id
1 'polypeptide(L)'
;MDEDLRGEPTPGLWGRVAGAWAVAFGVLHFYWALGGSWGLDVSAGPLAEDRPGWFVAVGLWGVGMLCLAGGVLGWLLTRPRWPGAAGRAVAALAWCACAVLLVRGVAVEALLLTDAAGGEVNVSADQRFWTLVLWNPWFLAGGLAFGLAARRFGRAERLRAGAA
;
A
#
# COMPACT_ATOMS: atom_id res chain seq x y z
N MET A 1 13.87 -5.52 20.62
CA MET A 1 13.33 -6.86 20.89
C MET A 1 12.15 -6.64 21.83
N ASP A 2 10.96 -6.41 21.27
CA ASP A 2 9.75 -6.09 22.04
C ASP A 2 8.65 -7.09 21.67
N GLU A 3 8.80 -8.32 22.16
CA GLU A 3 7.67 -9.22 22.33
C GLU A 3 7.15 -9.04 23.76
N ASP A 4 5.89 -8.62 23.87
CA ASP A 4 5.14 -8.75 25.12
C ASP A 4 5.05 -10.24 25.45
N LEU A 5 5.20 -10.60 26.73
CA LEU A 5 5.32 -11.96 27.27
C LEU A 5 4.08 -12.86 27.05
N ARG A 6 3.18 -12.45 26.15
CA ARG A 6 1.92 -13.11 25.78
C ARG A 6 1.76 -13.36 24.27
N GLY A 7 2.76 -13.03 23.43
CA GLY A 7 2.68 -13.21 21.98
C GLY A 7 1.68 -12.27 21.28
N GLU A 8 1.13 -11.30 22.01
CA GLU A 8 0.26 -10.25 21.45
C GLU A 8 1.15 -9.21 20.75
N PRO A 9 0.92 -8.92 19.46
CA PRO A 9 1.71 -7.94 18.75
C PRO A 9 1.61 -6.57 19.43
N THR A 10 2.77 -5.97 19.74
CA THR A 10 2.88 -4.70 20.46
C THR A 10 1.92 -3.64 19.91
N PRO A 11 1.31 -2.80 20.78
CA PRO A 11 0.43 -1.73 20.35
C PRO A 11 1.06 -0.91 19.21
N GLY A 12 0.37 -0.84 18.08
CA GLY A 12 0.83 -0.12 16.89
C GLY A 12 1.74 -0.89 15.92
N LEU A 13 2.00 -2.20 16.12
CA LEU A 13 2.80 -3.01 15.18
C LEU A 13 2.32 -2.86 13.73
N TRP A 14 1.02 -3.05 13.49
CA TRP A 14 0.46 -2.99 12.15
C TRP A 14 0.52 -1.59 11.52
N GLY A 15 0.48 -0.53 12.34
CA GLY A 15 0.72 0.84 11.86
C GLY A 15 2.17 1.02 11.41
N ARG A 16 3.15 0.46 12.15
CA ARG A 16 4.56 0.46 11.73
C ARG A 16 4.78 -0.35 10.47
N VAL A 17 4.18 -1.53 10.37
CA VAL A 17 4.27 -2.39 9.16
C VAL A 17 3.68 -1.67 7.96
N ALA A 18 2.48 -1.10 8.08
CA ALA A 18 1.83 -0.34 7.00
C ALA A 18 2.67 0.89 6.60
N GLY A 19 3.20 1.62 7.58
CA GLY A 19 4.05 2.78 7.33
C GLY A 19 5.36 2.41 6.63
N ALA A 20 6.04 1.35 7.10
CA ALA A 20 7.27 0.85 6.48
C ALA A 20 7.05 0.35 5.06
N TRP A 21 5.96 -0.38 4.83
CA TRP A 21 5.55 -0.82 3.50
C TRP A 21 5.35 0.37 2.55
N ALA A 22 4.63 1.40 3.00
CA ALA A 22 4.35 2.58 2.18
C ALA A 22 5.62 3.38 1.88
N VAL A 23 6.50 3.57 2.87
CA VAL A 23 7.79 4.25 2.68
C VAL A 23 8.69 3.47 1.72
N ALA A 24 8.80 2.14 1.87
CA ALA A 24 9.60 1.32 0.97
C ALA A 24 9.11 1.42 -0.49
N PHE A 25 7.79 1.38 -0.69
CA PHE A 25 7.20 1.55 -2.02
C PHE A 25 7.41 2.96 -2.58
N GLY A 26 7.31 3.99 -1.73
CA GLY A 26 7.58 5.38 -2.12
C GLY A 26 9.03 5.61 -2.52
N VAL A 27 10.00 5.03 -1.79
CA VAL A 27 11.43 5.10 -2.12
C VAL A 27 11.70 4.56 -3.53
N LEU A 28 11.07 3.44 -3.88
CA LEU A 28 11.19 2.86 -5.21
C LEU A 28 10.63 3.78 -6.32
N HIS A 29 9.50 4.44 -6.06
CA HIS A 29 8.92 5.41 -6.99
C HIS A 29 9.83 6.63 -7.18
N PHE A 30 10.43 7.15 -6.11
CA PHE A 30 11.38 8.26 -6.21
C PHE A 30 12.67 7.84 -6.92
N TYR A 31 13.16 6.63 -6.68
CA TYR A 31 14.29 6.10 -7.44
C TYR A 31 14.00 6.09 -8.95
N TRP A 32 12.82 5.62 -9.36
CA TRP A 32 12.40 5.65 -10.77
C TRP A 32 12.21 7.09 -11.29
N ALA A 33 11.63 7.97 -10.49
CA ALA A 33 11.40 9.37 -10.85
C ALA A 33 12.71 10.15 -11.05
N LEU A 34 13.75 9.79 -10.30
CA LEU A 34 15.11 10.35 -10.42
C LEU A 34 15.91 9.77 -11.59
N GLY A 35 15.35 8.80 -12.32
CA GLY A 35 15.97 8.23 -13.52
C GLY A 35 16.35 6.76 -13.39
N GLY A 36 16.22 6.15 -12.22
CA GLY A 36 16.46 4.72 -12.03
C GLY A 36 15.57 3.84 -12.92
N SER A 37 16.09 2.73 -13.42
CA SER A 37 15.37 1.83 -14.35
C SER A 37 15.14 0.44 -13.81
N TRP A 38 15.77 0.06 -12.69
CA TRP A 38 15.68 -1.29 -12.16
C TRP A 38 14.25 -1.69 -11.83
N GLY A 39 13.75 -2.74 -12.50
CA GLY A 39 12.40 -3.28 -12.34
C GLY A 39 11.27 -2.39 -12.86
N LEU A 40 11.58 -1.24 -13.47
CA LEU A 40 10.58 -0.32 -14.00
C LEU A 40 9.94 -0.87 -15.28
N ASP A 41 10.73 -1.50 -16.14
CA ASP A 41 10.30 -2.22 -17.35
C ASP A 41 9.30 -3.32 -17.02
N VAL A 42 9.54 -4.03 -15.92
CA VAL A 42 8.66 -5.08 -15.40
C VAL A 42 7.37 -4.47 -14.82
N SER A 43 7.46 -3.30 -14.19
CA SER A 43 6.32 -2.66 -13.51
C SER A 43 5.44 -1.80 -14.41
N ALA A 44 6.00 -1.16 -15.45
CA ALA A 44 5.34 -0.12 -16.24
C ALA A 44 5.35 -0.39 -17.74
N GLY A 45 6.01 -1.47 -18.19
CA GLY A 45 6.05 -1.87 -19.58
C GLY A 45 6.59 -0.77 -20.50
N PRO A 46 5.94 -0.49 -21.65
CA PRO A 46 6.41 0.51 -22.61
C PRO A 46 6.64 1.91 -22.00
N LEU A 47 5.91 2.28 -20.95
CA LEU A 47 6.09 3.56 -20.25
C LEU A 47 7.45 3.68 -19.55
N ALA A 48 8.10 2.56 -19.26
CA ALA A 48 9.43 2.52 -18.66
C ALA A 48 10.53 3.05 -19.61
N GLU A 49 10.35 2.82 -20.91
CA GLU A 49 11.25 3.25 -21.98
C GLU A 49 10.95 4.69 -22.40
N ASP A 50 9.68 4.97 -22.74
CA ASP A 50 9.27 6.27 -23.29
C ASP A 50 9.30 7.40 -22.24
N ARG A 51 9.11 7.05 -20.96
CA ARG A 51 9.05 7.95 -19.79
C ARG A 51 8.40 9.31 -20.08
N PRO A 52 7.15 9.32 -20.59
CA PRO A 52 6.50 10.58 -20.92
C PRO A 52 6.36 11.44 -19.66
N GLY A 53 6.47 12.76 -19.80
CA GLY A 53 6.53 13.67 -18.65
C GLY A 53 5.36 13.54 -17.66
N TRP A 54 4.16 13.21 -18.16
CA TRP A 54 2.99 12.94 -17.31
C TRP A 54 3.15 11.68 -16.45
N PHE A 55 3.77 10.62 -16.99
CA PHE A 55 4.02 9.38 -16.27
C PHE A 55 5.05 9.61 -15.17
N VAL A 56 6.11 10.37 -15.45
CA VAL A 56 7.10 10.74 -14.44
C VAL A 56 6.46 11.62 -13.35
N ALA A 57 5.71 12.66 -13.72
CA ALA A 57 5.12 13.59 -12.77
C ALA A 57 3.99 12.97 -11.92
N VAL A 58 3.05 12.26 -12.54
CA VAL A 58 1.87 11.71 -11.84
C VAL A 58 2.14 10.28 -11.37
N GLY A 59 2.64 9.43 -12.27
CA GLY A 59 2.84 8.00 -12.01
C GLY A 59 4.01 7.71 -11.07
N LEU A 60 5.09 8.49 -11.13
CA LEU A 60 6.26 8.26 -10.26
C LEU A 60 6.27 9.23 -9.08
N TRP A 61 6.36 10.55 -9.32
CA TRP A 61 6.37 11.54 -8.24
C TRP A 61 5.06 11.57 -7.46
N GLY A 62 3.91 11.61 -8.14
CA GLY A 62 2.59 11.63 -7.51
C GLY A 62 2.33 10.41 -6.64
N VAL A 63 2.59 9.21 -7.16
CA VAL A 63 2.43 7.96 -6.38
C VAL A 63 3.45 7.90 -5.23
N GLY A 64 4.69 8.33 -5.44
CA GLY A 64 5.68 8.44 -4.36
C GLY A 64 5.21 9.34 -3.22
N MET A 65 4.63 10.51 -3.54
CA MET A 65 4.05 11.42 -2.54
C MET A 65 2.84 10.81 -1.82
N LEU A 66 1.98 10.09 -2.54
CA LEU A 66 0.86 9.35 -1.95
C LEU A 66 1.36 8.26 -0.99
N CYS A 67 2.47 7.60 -1.33
CA CYS A 67 3.13 6.62 -0.48
C CYS A 67 3.72 7.24 0.79
N LEU A 68 4.31 8.45 0.71
CA LEU A 68 4.73 9.20 1.90
C LEU A 68 3.54 9.56 2.79
N ALA A 69 2.42 10.00 2.21
CA ALA A 69 1.18 10.21 2.96
C ALA A 69 0.68 8.92 3.62
N GLY A 70 0.80 7.77 2.94
CA GLY A 70 0.56 6.45 3.50
C GLY A 70 1.51 6.11 4.66
N GLY A 71 2.78 6.49 4.56
CA GLY A 71 3.78 6.37 5.63
C GLY A 71 3.38 7.16 6.88
N VAL A 72 2.99 8.42 6.69
CA VAL A 72 2.46 9.28 7.76
C VAL A 72 1.20 8.68 8.36
N LEU A 73 0.28 8.18 7.54
CA LEU A 73 -0.94 7.50 8.02
C LEU A 73 -0.61 6.26 8.86
N GLY A 74 0.33 5.43 8.41
CA GLY A 74 0.85 4.28 9.16
C GLY A 74 1.39 4.69 10.53
N TRP A 75 2.19 5.77 10.58
CA TRP A 75 2.69 6.34 11.81
C TRP A 75 1.59 6.90 12.72
N LEU A 76 0.59 7.60 12.17
CA LEU A 76 -0.57 8.08 12.95
C LEU A 76 -1.32 6.91 13.60
N LEU A 77 -1.43 5.77 12.90
CA LEU A 77 -2.04 4.55 13.44
C LEU A 77 -1.24 3.90 14.57
N THR A 78 0.03 4.28 14.79
CA THR A 78 0.81 3.86 15.96
C THR A 78 0.63 4.78 17.16
N ARG A 79 0.09 5.98 16.97
CA ARG A 79 -0.02 6.98 18.03
C ARG A 79 -1.20 6.67 18.96
N PRO A 80 -1.14 7.14 20.22
CA PRO A 80 -2.30 7.14 21.10
C PRO A 80 -3.48 7.81 20.40
N ARG A 81 -4.67 7.20 20.51
CA ARG A 81 -5.87 7.61 19.77
C ARG A 81 -6.21 9.08 19.95
N TRP A 82 -6.66 9.68 18.85
CA TRP A 82 -7.23 11.03 18.84
C TRP A 82 -8.74 10.94 19.09
N PRO A 83 -9.31 11.79 19.96
CA PRO A 83 -10.73 11.76 20.25
C PRO A 83 -11.58 12.26 19.07
N GLY A 84 -12.79 11.74 18.94
CA GLY A 84 -13.83 12.29 18.07
C GLY A 84 -13.59 12.11 16.57
N ALA A 85 -13.92 13.15 15.79
CA ALA A 85 -13.95 13.10 14.33
C ALA A 85 -12.58 12.80 13.70
N ALA A 86 -11.49 13.26 14.32
CA ALA A 86 -10.15 13.07 13.78
C ALA A 86 -9.71 11.59 13.83
N GLY A 87 -10.02 10.87 14.91
CA GLY A 87 -9.78 9.44 15.01
C GLY A 87 -10.56 8.64 13.95
N ARG A 88 -11.83 9.02 13.74
CA ARG A 88 -12.67 8.42 12.69
C ARG A 88 -12.13 8.68 11.28
N ALA A 89 -11.63 9.89 11.02
CA ALA A 89 -11.02 10.23 9.73
C ALA A 89 -9.77 9.40 9.47
N VAL A 90 -8.87 9.26 10.45
CA VAL A 90 -7.67 8.41 10.33
C VAL A 90 -8.05 6.96 10.06
N ALA A 91 -9.05 6.42 10.78
CA ALA A 91 -9.53 5.06 10.54
C ALA A 91 -10.16 4.89 9.15
N ALA A 92 -10.94 5.88 8.69
CA ALA A 92 -11.56 5.87 7.37
C ALA A 92 -10.50 5.90 6.26
N LEU A 93 -9.50 6.77 6.37
CA LEU A 93 -8.38 6.84 5.42
C LEU A 93 -7.61 5.52 5.36
N ALA A 94 -7.37 4.87 6.50
CA ALA A 94 -6.72 3.57 6.55
C ALA A 94 -7.54 2.46 5.88
N TRP A 95 -8.87 2.48 6.05
CA TRP A 95 -9.78 1.58 5.34
C TRP A 95 -9.84 1.87 3.83
N CYS A 96 -9.83 3.14 3.43
CA CYS A 96 -9.74 3.53 2.02
C CYS A 96 -8.45 3.01 1.40
N ALA A 97 -7.30 3.19 2.05
CA ALA A 97 -6.02 2.66 1.59
C ALA A 97 -6.07 1.12 1.48
N CYS A 98 -6.60 0.43 2.49
CA CYS A 98 -6.83 -1.02 2.46
C CYS A 98 -7.67 -1.43 1.24
N ALA A 99 -8.81 -0.78 1.02
CA ALA A 99 -9.73 -1.10 -0.06
C ALA A 99 -9.07 -0.89 -1.43
N VAL A 100 -8.46 0.27 -1.67
CA VAL A 100 -7.79 0.58 -2.94
C VAL A 100 -6.69 -0.43 -3.25
N LEU A 101 -5.83 -0.75 -2.28
CA LEU A 101 -4.73 -1.69 -2.48
C LEU A 101 -5.21 -3.11 -2.75
N LEU A 102 -6.22 -3.59 -2.01
CA LEU A 102 -6.78 -4.93 -2.21
C LEU A 102 -7.54 -5.04 -3.53
N VAL A 103 -8.39 -4.04 -3.86
CA VAL A 103 -9.13 -4.02 -5.12
C VAL A 103 -8.15 -4.01 -6.29
N ARG A 104 -7.12 -3.16 -6.25
CA ARG A 104 -6.08 -3.14 -7.29
C ARG A 104 -5.36 -4.48 -7.37
N GLY A 105 -4.93 -5.05 -6.25
CA GLY A 105 -4.23 -6.34 -6.22
C GLY A 105 -5.08 -7.46 -6.84
N VAL A 106 -6.31 -7.62 -6.37
CA VAL A 106 -7.23 -8.67 -6.83
C VAL A 106 -7.69 -8.46 -8.27
N ALA A 107 -8.00 -7.23 -8.68
CA ALA A 107 -8.45 -6.95 -10.04
C ALA A 107 -7.34 -7.24 -11.05
N VAL A 108 -6.09 -6.82 -10.78
CA VAL A 108 -4.95 -7.11 -11.66
C VAL A 108 -4.65 -8.61 -11.68
N GLU A 109 -4.71 -9.29 -10.53
CA GLU A 109 -4.57 -10.75 -10.44
C GLU A 109 -5.61 -11.47 -11.32
N ALA A 110 -6.89 -11.10 -11.17
CA ALA A 110 -7.99 -11.68 -11.92
C ALA A 110 -7.86 -11.42 -13.42
N LEU A 111 -7.54 -10.18 -13.82
CA LEU A 111 -7.33 -9.82 -15.23
C LEU A 111 -6.19 -10.65 -15.85
N LEU A 112 -5.06 -10.77 -15.15
CA LEU A 112 -3.91 -11.54 -15.64
C LEU A 112 -4.17 -13.04 -15.64
N LEU A 113 -4.92 -13.59 -14.69
CA LEU A 113 -5.19 -15.04 -14.66
C LEU A 113 -6.26 -15.48 -15.67
N THR A 114 -7.26 -14.63 -15.93
CA THR A 114 -8.39 -14.94 -16.81
C THR A 114 -8.15 -14.58 -18.28
N ASP A 115 -7.04 -13.89 -18.58
CA ASP A 115 -6.77 -13.32 -19.90
C ASP A 115 -7.91 -12.40 -20.41
N ALA A 116 -8.73 -11.89 -19.49
CA ALA A 116 -9.92 -11.08 -19.81
C ALA A 116 -9.58 -9.71 -20.39
N ALA A 117 -8.29 -9.30 -20.36
CA ALA A 117 -7.80 -8.12 -21.06
C ALA A 117 -7.77 -8.30 -22.58
N GLY A 118 -7.94 -9.53 -23.08
CA GLY A 118 -7.78 -9.88 -24.48
C GLY A 118 -6.32 -9.80 -24.92
N GLY A 119 -5.91 -10.64 -25.87
CA GLY A 119 -4.54 -10.67 -26.40
C GLY A 119 -4.01 -9.38 -27.05
N GLU A 120 -4.72 -8.25 -26.92
CA GLU A 120 -4.29 -6.92 -27.35
C GLU A 120 -3.37 -6.25 -26.32
N VAL A 121 -3.45 -6.60 -25.02
CA VAL A 121 -2.46 -6.15 -24.03
C VAL A 121 -1.27 -7.09 -24.06
N ASN A 122 -0.31 -6.78 -24.93
CA ASN A 122 0.88 -7.60 -25.16
C ASN A 122 1.87 -7.48 -23.97
N VAL A 123 1.49 -8.01 -22.80
CA VAL A 123 2.34 -8.12 -21.61
C VAL A 123 3.30 -9.29 -21.82
N SER A 124 4.60 -9.05 -21.70
CA SER A 124 5.58 -10.14 -21.82
C SER A 124 5.36 -11.20 -20.74
N ALA A 125 5.72 -12.45 -21.03
CA ALA A 125 5.58 -13.55 -20.05
C ALA A 125 6.32 -13.23 -18.73
N ASP A 126 7.49 -12.59 -18.84
CA ASP A 126 8.29 -12.15 -17.69
C ASP A 126 7.59 -11.05 -16.89
N GLN A 127 7.03 -10.04 -17.57
CA GLN A 127 6.24 -8.98 -16.91
C GLN A 127 5.04 -9.54 -16.14
N ARG A 128 4.32 -10.49 -16.75
CA ARG A 128 3.18 -11.17 -16.12
C ARG A 128 3.64 -11.96 -14.89
N PHE A 129 4.72 -12.73 -15.01
CA PHE A 129 5.26 -13.54 -13.91
C PHE A 129 5.64 -12.68 -12.70
N TRP A 130 6.44 -11.63 -12.90
CA TRP A 130 6.86 -10.75 -11.81
C TRP A 130 5.72 -9.94 -11.22
N THR A 131 4.72 -9.56 -12.05
CA THR A 131 3.51 -8.90 -11.54
C THR A 131 2.74 -9.80 -10.59
N LEU A 132 2.56 -11.07 -10.94
CA LEU A 132 1.82 -12.03 -10.11
C LEU A 132 2.61 -12.45 -8.86
N VAL A 133 3.92 -12.65 -8.96
CA VAL A 133 4.73 -13.22 -7.87
C VAL A 133 5.23 -12.16 -6.90
N LEU A 134 5.52 -10.95 -7.37
CA LEU A 134 6.11 -9.90 -6.54
C LEU A 134 5.16 -8.70 -6.36
N TRP A 135 4.73 -8.08 -7.46
CA TRP A 135 4.01 -6.80 -7.36
C TRP A 135 2.63 -6.95 -6.73
N ASN A 136 1.79 -7.86 -7.22
CA ASN A 136 0.45 -8.08 -6.69
C ASN A 136 0.46 -8.51 -5.20
N PRO A 137 1.28 -9.50 -4.78
CA PRO A 137 1.41 -9.85 -3.37
C PRO A 137 1.87 -8.68 -2.52
N TRP A 138 2.72 -7.78 -3.04
CA TRP A 138 3.11 -6.56 -2.35
C TRP A 138 1.90 -5.64 -2.11
N PHE A 139 1.04 -5.41 -3.09
CA PHE A 139 -0.20 -4.64 -2.91
C PHE A 139 -1.15 -5.29 -1.90
N LEU A 140 -1.31 -6.61 -1.94
CA LEU A 140 -2.13 -7.34 -0.98
C LEU A 140 -1.58 -7.20 0.45
N ALA A 141 -0.26 -7.36 0.63
CA ALA A 141 0.40 -7.19 1.92
C ALA A 141 0.19 -5.78 2.49
N GLY A 142 0.35 -4.74 1.67
CA GLY A 142 0.08 -3.35 2.05
C GLY A 142 -1.38 -3.13 2.46
N GLY A 143 -2.32 -3.62 1.64
CA GLY A 143 -3.74 -3.51 1.92
C GLY A 143 -4.13 -4.17 3.24
N LEU A 144 -3.67 -5.41 3.46
CA LEU A 144 -3.89 -6.14 4.70
C LEU A 144 -3.26 -5.44 5.91
N ALA A 145 -2.05 -4.89 5.78
CA ALA A 145 -1.40 -4.15 6.86
C ALA A 145 -2.21 -2.92 7.29
N PHE A 146 -2.66 -2.10 6.33
CA PHE A 146 -3.53 -0.94 6.61
C PHE A 146 -4.88 -1.36 7.21
N GLY A 147 -5.50 -2.42 6.69
CA GLY A 147 -6.77 -2.94 7.22
C GLY A 147 -6.63 -3.47 8.65
N LEU A 148 -5.58 -4.23 8.96
CA LEU A 148 -5.31 -4.73 10.31
C LEU A 148 -4.99 -3.58 11.29
N ALA A 149 -4.25 -2.57 10.84
CA ALA A 149 -4.00 -1.35 11.61
C ALA A 149 -5.30 -0.60 11.89
N ALA A 150 -6.15 -0.39 10.87
CA ALA A 150 -7.45 0.25 11.01
C ALA A 150 -8.39 -0.51 11.96
N ARG A 151 -8.46 -1.84 11.85
CA ARG A 151 -9.26 -2.69 12.76
C ARG A 151 -8.81 -2.56 14.21
N ARG A 152 -7.50 -2.64 14.47
CA ARG A 152 -6.95 -2.47 15.82
C ARG A 152 -7.15 -1.04 16.32
N PHE A 153 -7.07 -0.04 15.45
CA PHE A 153 -7.33 1.37 15.75
C PHE A 153 -8.84 1.68 15.95
N GLY A 154 -9.76 0.90 15.39
CA GLY A 154 -11.20 1.03 15.68
C GLY A 154 -11.64 0.30 16.96
N ARG A 155 -11.12 -0.91 17.23
CA ARG A 155 -11.55 -1.74 18.37
C ARG A 155 -11.38 -1.05 19.72
N ALA A 156 -10.21 -0.46 20.00
CA ALA A 156 -9.98 0.27 21.24
C ALA A 156 -10.60 1.69 21.28
N GLU A 157 -11.24 2.18 20.21
CA GLU A 157 -12.13 3.35 20.29
C GLU A 157 -13.47 2.94 20.90
N ARG A 158 -14.05 1.85 20.40
CA ARG A 158 -15.32 1.30 20.90
C ARG A 158 -15.25 0.89 22.37
N LEU A 159 -14.15 0.27 22.79
CA LEU A 159 -13.95 -0.13 24.20
C LEU A 159 -13.91 1.07 25.16
N ARG A 160 -13.39 2.22 24.73
CA ARG A 160 -13.37 3.45 25.55
C ARG A 160 -14.72 4.15 25.59
N ALA A 161 -15.43 4.19 24.46
CA ALA A 161 -16.77 4.78 24.39
C ALA A 161 -17.81 4.00 25.21
N GLY A 162 -17.62 2.70 25.43
CA GLY A 162 -18.48 1.90 26.33
C GLY A 162 -18.07 1.92 27.80
N ALA A 163 -16.93 2.53 28.14
CA ALA A 163 -16.43 2.67 29.52
C ALA A 163 -16.61 4.09 30.10
N ALA A 164 -17.14 5.01 29.30
CA ALA A 164 -17.49 6.39 29.66
C ALA A 164 -19.01 6.55 29.69
#